data_AF-A0A023X5K3-F1
#
_entry.id   AF-A0A023X5K3-F1
#
_cell.length_a   1.000
_cell.length_b   1.000
_cell.length_c   1.000
_cell.angle_alpha   90.00
_cell.angle_beta   90.00
_cell.angle_gamma   90.00
#
_symmetry.space_group_name_H-M   'P 1'
#
loop_
_entity.id
_entity.type
_entity.pdbx_description
1 polymer ?
#
loop_
_entity_poly.entity_id
_entity_poly.type
_entity_poly.pdbx_seq_one_letter_code
_entity_poly.pdbx_strand_id
1 'polypeptide(L)'
;MENVALWKRLVAEFVGVFLLCSIGLMLVATSITTGAFGLFELGIAFALAIMVCLIVVAAVSGGQINPAITVALAVYGRFPWREVPLYIAAQVSGGVAGAFVLYLIYRGPIVAFEEANNIVRGEPGSEITAMIFACFAPNPAIAAAQDPPWTPDIISLPGALGAEFFATFVLALVVFAAIENRNAFAPSVPIFALILGLVVGFIVIAEAPLTMAAINPARDLGPRIAIYFLGWGQMAFPGIGNAPWWIWTVGPTLGAVAGGGAWVFLLGRWLTARPEAPEAAGTEAEELEVPTPGGDPGTTSVSERGR
;
A
#
# COMPACT_ATOMS: atom_id res chain seq x y z
N MET A 1 -3.68 19.27 -3.44
CA MET A 1 -2.96 18.63 -4.57
C MET A 1 -3.06 19.42 -5.87
N GLU A 2 -3.96 20.41 -5.99
CA GLU A 2 -4.15 21.21 -7.23
C GLU A 2 -2.91 22.03 -7.66
N ASN A 3 -1.93 22.22 -6.78
CA ASN A 3 -0.72 22.99 -7.09
C ASN A 3 0.38 22.19 -7.84
N VAL A 4 0.21 20.86 -8.01
CA VAL A 4 1.18 20.02 -8.72
C VAL A 4 0.60 19.60 -10.08
N ALA A 5 1.33 19.91 -11.15
CA ALA A 5 0.94 19.56 -12.52
C ALA A 5 0.70 18.05 -12.69
N LEU A 6 -0.35 17.69 -13.45
CA LEU A 6 -0.77 16.31 -13.65
C LEU A 6 0.36 15.38 -14.07
N TRP A 7 1.19 15.74 -15.04
CA TRP A 7 2.27 14.87 -15.50
C TRP A 7 3.27 14.50 -14.39
N LYS A 8 3.53 15.41 -13.44
CA LYS A 8 4.40 15.13 -12.27
C LYS A 8 3.75 14.11 -11.34
N ARG A 9 2.43 14.23 -11.15
CA ARG A 9 1.63 13.28 -10.37
C ARG A 9 1.60 11.90 -11.03
N LEU A 10 1.47 11.85 -12.36
CA LEU A 10 1.55 10.59 -13.12
C LEU A 10 2.93 9.92 -13.00
N VAL A 11 4.02 10.68 -13.05
CA VAL A 11 5.37 10.14 -12.79
C VAL A 11 5.47 9.58 -11.38
N ALA A 12 4.94 10.27 -10.38
CA ALA A 12 4.93 9.78 -9.00
C ALA A 12 4.10 8.50 -8.82
N GLU A 13 2.93 8.38 -9.46
CA GLU A 13 2.14 7.14 -9.45
C GLU A 13 2.86 5.98 -10.15
N PHE A 14 3.50 6.24 -11.29
CA PHE A 14 4.35 5.27 -11.98
C PHE A 14 5.48 4.79 -11.08
N VAL A 15 6.23 5.72 -10.47
CA VAL A 15 7.36 5.40 -9.58
C VAL A 15 6.88 4.62 -8.35
N GLY A 16 5.74 4.98 -7.77
CA GLY A 16 5.19 4.30 -6.60
C GLY A 16 4.87 2.83 -6.90
N VAL A 17 4.18 2.55 -8.02
CA VAL A 17 3.88 1.17 -8.40
C VAL A 17 5.10 0.43 -8.93
N PHE A 18 6.03 1.14 -9.58
CA PHE A 18 7.34 0.59 -9.96
C PHE A 18 8.11 0.09 -8.73
N LEU A 19 8.20 0.88 -7.66
CA LEU A 19 8.85 0.47 -6.42
C LEU A 19 8.13 -0.69 -5.75
N LEU A 20 6.79 -0.66 -5.72
CA LEU A 20 5.96 -1.76 -5.22
C LEU A 20 6.22 -3.06 -5.98
N CYS A 21 6.25 -3.01 -7.31
CA CYS A 21 6.39 -4.20 -8.16
C CYS A 21 7.85 -4.62 -8.41
N SER A 22 8.82 -3.78 -8.08
CA SER A 22 10.23 -4.20 -8.04
C SER A 22 10.56 -4.74 -6.67
N ILE A 23 10.63 -3.88 -5.65
CA ILE A 23 11.06 -4.24 -4.29
C ILE A 23 10.08 -5.20 -3.62
N GLY A 24 8.77 -4.95 -3.70
CA GLY A 24 7.78 -5.83 -3.07
C GLY A 24 7.83 -7.26 -3.63
N LEU A 25 7.96 -7.40 -4.95
CA LEU A 25 8.06 -8.72 -5.59
C LEU A 25 9.44 -9.38 -5.37
N MET A 26 10.51 -8.61 -5.12
CA MET A 26 11.81 -9.17 -4.68
C MET A 26 11.70 -9.90 -3.34
N LEU A 27 10.78 -9.48 -2.45
CA LEU A 27 10.54 -10.18 -1.19
C LEU A 27 9.96 -11.58 -1.44
N VAL A 28 9.02 -11.68 -2.38
CA VAL A 28 8.45 -12.97 -2.80
C VAL A 28 9.52 -13.81 -3.51
N ALA A 29 10.27 -13.21 -4.44
CA ALA A 29 11.37 -13.89 -5.12
C ALA A 29 12.40 -14.45 -4.13
N THR A 30 12.73 -13.69 -3.08
CA THR A 30 13.61 -14.14 -2.00
C THR A 30 13.03 -15.32 -1.24
N SER A 31 11.75 -15.24 -0.83
CA SER A 31 11.08 -16.35 -0.15
C SER A 31 11.10 -17.62 -0.99
N ILE A 32 10.80 -17.54 -2.28
CA ILE A 32 10.73 -18.73 -3.16
C ILE A 32 12.11 -19.28 -3.51
N THR A 33 13.03 -18.43 -3.91
CA THR A 33 14.34 -18.90 -4.40
C THR A 33 15.31 -19.27 -3.29
N THR A 34 15.08 -18.82 -2.05
CA THR A 34 16.00 -19.06 -0.92
C THR A 34 15.35 -19.67 0.31
N GLY A 35 14.02 -19.62 0.45
CA GLY A 35 13.31 -20.07 1.65
C GLY A 35 13.49 -19.16 2.87
N ALA A 36 14.04 -17.95 2.71
CA ALA A 36 14.43 -17.09 3.84
C ALA A 36 13.27 -16.50 4.65
N PHE A 37 12.05 -16.45 4.10
CA PHE A 37 10.89 -15.84 4.75
C PHE A 37 9.71 -16.81 4.83
N GLY A 38 9.11 -16.89 6.02
CA GLY A 38 7.74 -17.39 6.18
C GLY A 38 6.71 -16.29 5.90
N LEU A 39 5.43 -16.64 6.02
CA LEU A 39 4.31 -15.74 5.71
C LEU A 39 4.28 -14.50 6.62
N PHE A 40 4.62 -14.66 7.89
CA PHE A 40 4.65 -13.55 8.85
C PHE A 40 5.75 -12.54 8.50
N GLU A 41 6.98 -13.01 8.27
CA GLU A 41 8.11 -12.18 7.88
C GLU A 41 7.84 -11.47 6.56
N LEU A 42 7.24 -12.18 5.59
CA LEU A 42 6.87 -11.61 4.29
C LEU A 42 5.85 -10.49 4.45
N GLY A 43 4.82 -10.66 5.29
CA GLY A 43 3.84 -9.63 5.59
C GLY A 43 4.45 -8.36 6.20
N ILE A 44 5.36 -8.51 7.17
CA ILE A 44 6.08 -7.37 7.76
C ILE A 44 6.99 -6.70 6.73
N ALA A 45 7.67 -7.48 5.88
CA ALA A 45 8.51 -6.92 4.81
C ALA A 45 7.68 -6.14 3.78
N PHE A 46 6.49 -6.61 3.40
CA PHE A 46 5.56 -5.87 2.56
C PHE A 46 5.08 -4.57 3.23
N ALA A 47 4.83 -4.58 4.54
CA ALA A 47 4.48 -3.37 5.27
C ALA A 47 5.56 -2.28 5.14
N LEU A 48 6.83 -2.66 5.29
CA LEU A 48 7.96 -1.76 5.13
C LEU A 48 8.12 -1.28 3.67
N ALA A 49 7.91 -2.17 2.69
CA ALA A 49 7.97 -1.79 1.27
C ALA A 49 6.91 -0.75 0.90
N ILE A 50 5.67 -0.92 1.39
CA ILE A 50 4.58 0.05 1.18
C ILE A 50 4.91 1.39 1.83
N MET A 51 5.45 1.38 3.05
CA MET A 51 5.89 2.61 3.73
C MET A 51 6.92 3.37 2.88
N VAL A 52 7.93 2.68 2.33
CA VAL A 52 8.93 3.28 1.44
C VAL A 52 8.26 3.89 0.20
N CYS A 53 7.36 3.16 -0.45
CA CYS A 53 6.64 3.67 -1.63
C CYS A 53 5.90 4.98 -1.30
N LEU A 54 5.11 4.99 -0.22
CA LEU A 54 4.30 6.15 0.17
C LEU A 54 5.17 7.35 0.55
N ILE A 55 6.25 7.17 1.29
CA ILE A 55 7.16 8.27 1.66
C ILE A 55 7.75 8.95 0.42
N VAL A 56 8.04 8.18 -0.64
CA VAL A 56 8.64 8.71 -1.87
C VAL A 56 7.63 9.52 -2.70
N VAL A 57 6.38 9.08 -2.80
CA VAL A 57 5.45 9.61 -3.83
C VAL A 57 4.26 10.38 -3.29
N ALA A 58 3.86 10.18 -2.03
CA ALA A 58 2.58 10.68 -1.51
C ALA A 58 2.47 12.21 -1.54
N ALA A 59 3.57 12.93 -1.26
CA ALA A 59 3.59 14.39 -1.29
C ALA A 59 3.36 14.99 -2.69
N VAL A 60 3.59 14.20 -3.75
CA VAL A 60 3.45 14.64 -5.15
C VAL A 60 2.07 14.29 -5.69
N SER A 61 1.68 13.02 -5.65
CA SER A 61 0.45 12.52 -6.31
C SER A 61 -0.73 12.24 -5.39
N GLY A 62 -0.50 12.28 -4.08
CA GLY A 62 -1.40 11.69 -3.07
C GLY A 62 -1.09 10.22 -2.78
N GLY A 63 -0.18 9.59 -3.54
CA GLY A 63 0.28 8.22 -3.31
C GLY A 63 -0.85 7.20 -3.35
N GLN A 64 -1.70 7.27 -4.38
CA GLN A 64 -2.80 6.32 -4.51
C GLN A 64 -2.26 4.94 -4.83
N ILE A 65 -1.30 4.87 -5.77
CA ILE A 65 -0.51 3.70 -6.17
C ILE A 65 -1.33 2.42 -6.38
N ASN A 66 -2.62 2.57 -6.64
CA ASN A 66 -3.62 1.49 -6.63
C ASN A 66 -4.88 1.94 -7.39
N PRO A 67 -5.18 1.33 -8.55
CA PRO A 67 -6.38 1.63 -9.32
C PRO A 67 -7.69 1.54 -8.53
N ALA A 68 -7.81 0.59 -7.60
CA ALA A 68 -9.01 0.41 -6.79
C ALA A 68 -9.24 1.61 -5.85
N ILE A 69 -8.17 2.13 -5.24
CA ILE A 69 -8.21 3.33 -4.40
C ILE A 69 -8.47 4.58 -5.27
N THR A 70 -7.83 4.68 -6.44
CA THR A 70 -8.08 5.76 -7.40
C THR A 70 -9.57 5.86 -7.78
N VAL A 71 -10.18 4.72 -8.12
CA VAL A 71 -11.61 4.63 -8.45
C VAL A 71 -12.48 4.97 -7.24
N ALA A 72 -12.21 4.38 -6.07
CA ALA A 72 -13.00 4.64 -4.87
C ALA A 72 -12.99 6.12 -4.47
N LEU A 73 -11.82 6.77 -4.50
CA LEU A 73 -11.71 8.21 -4.24
C LEU A 73 -12.52 9.02 -5.25
N ALA A 74 -12.53 8.64 -6.52
CA ALA A 74 -13.31 9.33 -7.55
C ALA A 74 -14.82 9.17 -7.37
N VAL A 75 -15.28 7.95 -7.02
CA VAL A 75 -16.70 7.66 -6.71
C VAL A 75 -17.24 8.60 -5.63
N TYR A 76 -16.45 8.88 -4.60
CA TYR A 76 -16.85 9.73 -3.47
C TYR A 76 -16.41 11.20 -3.60
N GLY A 77 -16.09 11.65 -4.81
CA GLY A 77 -15.77 13.06 -5.09
C GLY A 77 -14.46 13.55 -4.46
N ARG A 78 -13.59 12.64 -4.01
CA ARG A 78 -12.26 12.94 -3.45
C ARG A 78 -11.15 12.91 -4.51
N PHE A 79 -11.49 12.61 -5.76
CA PHE A 79 -10.56 12.61 -6.90
C PHE A 79 -11.30 12.89 -8.23
N PRO A 80 -10.71 13.67 -9.17
CA PRO A 80 -11.37 13.98 -10.43
C PRO A 80 -11.41 12.78 -11.38
N TRP A 81 -12.61 12.38 -11.81
CA TRP A 81 -12.83 11.30 -12.77
C TRP A 81 -12.05 11.42 -14.07
N ARG A 82 -11.79 12.64 -14.54
CA ARG A 82 -11.03 12.91 -15.77
C ARG A 82 -9.57 12.45 -15.68
N GLU A 83 -9.00 12.37 -14.47
CA GLU A 83 -7.62 11.95 -14.26
C GLU A 83 -7.49 10.44 -14.00
N VAL A 84 -8.59 9.76 -13.65
CA VAL A 84 -8.61 8.33 -13.29
C VAL A 84 -7.94 7.44 -14.35
N PRO A 85 -8.29 7.52 -15.65
CA PRO A 85 -7.68 6.63 -16.65
C PRO A 85 -6.17 6.84 -16.78
N LEU A 86 -5.70 8.08 -16.63
CA LEU A 86 -4.27 8.41 -16.72
C LEU A 86 -3.50 7.90 -15.50
N TYR A 87 -4.08 8.02 -14.31
CA TYR A 87 -3.54 7.45 -13.09
C TYR A 87 -3.41 5.92 -13.20
N ILE A 88 -4.48 5.24 -13.62
CA ILE A 88 -4.47 3.78 -13.81
C ILE A 88 -3.43 3.37 -14.84
N ALA A 89 -3.33 4.08 -15.97
CA ALA A 89 -2.32 3.80 -16.99
C ALA A 89 -0.90 3.96 -16.44
N ALA A 90 -0.63 5.01 -15.68
CA ALA A 90 0.68 5.24 -15.05
C ALA A 90 1.01 4.13 -14.03
N GLN A 91 0.05 3.78 -13.18
CA GLN A 91 0.17 2.72 -12.18
C GLN A 91 0.47 1.36 -12.82
N VAL A 92 -0.34 0.93 -13.80
CA VAL A 92 -0.16 -0.35 -14.50
C VAL A 92 1.18 -0.38 -15.23
N SER A 93 1.55 0.70 -15.92
CA SER A 93 2.86 0.82 -16.59
C SER A 93 4.02 0.71 -15.60
N GLY A 94 3.89 1.32 -14.42
CA GLY A 94 4.84 1.17 -13.32
C GLY A 94 4.97 -0.28 -12.87
N GLY A 95 3.85 -0.99 -12.75
CA GLY A 95 3.82 -2.42 -12.41
C GLY A 95 4.53 -3.30 -13.44
N VAL A 96 4.31 -3.05 -14.73
CA VAL A 96 5.02 -3.74 -15.83
C VAL A 96 6.53 -3.51 -15.73
N ALA A 97 6.96 -2.25 -15.62
CA ALA A 97 8.37 -1.89 -15.53
C ALA A 97 9.05 -2.47 -14.28
N GLY A 98 8.35 -2.43 -13.13
CA GLY A 98 8.83 -3.00 -11.87
C GLY A 98 9.06 -4.50 -11.97
N ALA A 99 8.14 -5.24 -12.59
CA ALA A 99 8.28 -6.68 -12.82
C ALA A 99 9.45 -7.04 -13.74
N PHE A 100 9.69 -6.28 -14.81
CA PHE A 100 10.87 -6.49 -15.65
C PHE A 100 12.17 -6.22 -14.88
N VAL A 101 12.24 -5.15 -14.08
CA VAL A 101 13.42 -4.86 -13.25
C VAL A 101 13.65 -5.95 -12.21
N LEU A 102 12.59 -6.41 -11.54
CA LEU A 102 12.67 -7.58 -10.66
C LEU A 102 13.28 -8.76 -11.41
N TYR A 103 12.73 -9.12 -12.59
CA TYR A 103 13.19 -10.27 -13.35
C TYR A 103 14.67 -10.12 -13.71
N LEU A 104 15.13 -8.95 -14.15
CA LEU A 104 16.54 -8.73 -14.48
C LEU A 104 17.46 -8.95 -13.28
N ILE A 105 17.05 -8.54 -12.08
CA ILE A 105 17.84 -8.68 -10.85
C ILE A 105 17.82 -10.12 -10.34
N TYR A 106 16.66 -10.78 -10.36
CA TYR A 106 16.46 -12.14 -9.83
C TYR A 106 16.55 -13.25 -10.88
N ARG A 107 16.91 -12.94 -12.14
CA ARG A 107 16.93 -13.92 -13.24
C ARG A 107 17.74 -15.15 -12.89
N GLY A 108 18.95 -14.96 -12.34
CA GLY A 108 19.84 -16.07 -11.95
C GLY A 108 19.19 -16.99 -10.93
N PRO A 109 18.81 -16.47 -9.74
CA PRO A 109 18.11 -17.25 -8.71
C PRO A 109 16.82 -17.93 -9.20
N ILE A 110 15.99 -17.24 -9.99
CA ILE A 110 14.75 -17.81 -10.53
C ILE A 110 15.06 -19.00 -11.45
N VAL A 111 15.97 -18.81 -12.42
CA VAL A 111 16.33 -19.89 -13.37
C VAL A 111 16.96 -21.07 -12.64
N ALA A 112 17.85 -20.83 -11.68
CA ALA A 112 18.46 -21.90 -10.88
C ALA A 112 17.41 -22.68 -10.07
N PHE A 113 16.42 -21.99 -9.50
CA PHE A 113 15.30 -22.63 -8.81
C PHE A 113 14.43 -23.44 -9.77
N GLU A 114 14.15 -22.91 -10.97
CA GLU A 114 13.39 -23.61 -12.01
C GLU A 114 14.09 -24.91 -12.44
N GLU A 115 15.40 -24.84 -12.73
CA GLU A 115 16.21 -25.99 -13.12
C GLU A 115 16.27 -27.05 -12.01
N ALA A 116 16.51 -26.63 -10.75
CA ALA A 116 16.59 -27.54 -9.61
C ALA A 116 15.28 -28.30 -9.34
N ASN A 117 14.14 -27.71 -9.71
CA ASN A 117 12.81 -28.28 -9.47
C ASN A 117 12.12 -28.80 -10.74
N ASN A 118 12.83 -28.87 -11.87
CA ASN A 118 12.30 -29.30 -13.17
C ASN A 118 11.07 -28.49 -13.65
N ILE A 119 11.07 -27.19 -13.39
CA ILE A 119 9.98 -26.28 -13.74
C ILE A 119 10.20 -25.75 -15.16
N VAL A 120 9.23 -25.97 -16.04
CA VAL A 120 9.19 -25.39 -17.38
C VAL A 120 8.13 -24.29 -17.40
N ARG A 121 8.53 -23.05 -17.68
CA ARG A 121 7.60 -21.91 -17.72
C ARG A 121 6.48 -22.14 -18.73
N GLY A 122 5.25 -21.89 -18.31
CA GLY A 122 4.05 -22.07 -19.12
C GLY A 122 3.41 -23.45 -18.98
N GLU A 123 4.13 -24.43 -18.43
CA GLU A 123 3.60 -25.77 -18.14
C GLU A 123 3.04 -25.85 -16.71
N PRO A 124 2.14 -26.81 -16.42
CA PRO A 124 1.64 -27.04 -15.06
C PRO A 124 2.77 -27.18 -14.03
N GLY A 125 2.61 -26.53 -12.87
CA GLY A 125 3.62 -26.42 -11.83
C GLY A 125 4.46 -25.13 -11.92
N SER A 126 4.50 -24.46 -13.08
CA SER A 126 5.24 -23.20 -13.22
C SER A 126 4.60 -22.00 -12.53
N GLU A 127 3.39 -22.16 -11.98
CA GLU A 127 2.77 -21.19 -11.10
C GLU A 127 3.61 -20.89 -9.85
N ILE A 128 4.45 -21.83 -9.39
CA ILE A 128 5.31 -21.63 -8.21
C ILE A 128 6.36 -20.52 -8.41
N THR A 129 6.83 -20.31 -9.65
CA THR A 129 7.72 -19.18 -9.99
C THR A 129 6.95 -18.02 -10.63
N ALA A 130 5.81 -18.27 -11.27
CA ALA A 130 4.92 -17.20 -11.75
C ALA A 130 4.39 -16.34 -10.61
N MET A 131 4.12 -16.96 -9.45
CA MET A 131 3.56 -16.30 -8.27
C MET A 131 4.51 -15.30 -7.61
N ILE A 132 5.79 -15.31 -7.99
CA ILE A 132 6.73 -14.22 -7.65
C ILE A 132 6.19 -12.89 -8.17
N PHE A 133 5.50 -12.90 -9.32
CA PHE A 133 5.08 -11.71 -10.03
C PHE A 133 3.59 -11.42 -9.85
N ALA A 134 2.74 -12.42 -10.07
CA ALA A 134 1.29 -12.29 -10.11
C ALA A 134 0.62 -13.10 -9.00
N CYS A 135 -0.63 -12.77 -8.67
CA CYS A 135 -1.37 -13.48 -7.64
C CYS A 135 -2.07 -14.74 -8.19
N PHE A 136 -2.37 -15.71 -7.32
CA PHE A 136 -3.00 -16.97 -7.68
C PHE A 136 -3.89 -17.42 -6.53
N ALA A 137 -4.90 -18.23 -6.82
CA ALA A 137 -5.80 -18.78 -5.81
C ALA A 137 -5.99 -20.29 -6.01
N PRO A 138 -5.66 -21.13 -5.01
CA PRO A 138 -4.91 -20.79 -3.79
C PRO A 138 -3.49 -20.30 -4.09
N ASN A 139 -2.82 -19.76 -3.07
CA ASN A 139 -1.39 -19.45 -3.14
C ASN A 139 -0.59 -20.72 -3.48
N PRO A 140 0.17 -20.77 -4.59
CA PRO A 140 0.81 -22.00 -5.06
C PRO A 140 1.81 -22.62 -4.07
N ALA A 141 2.65 -21.84 -3.39
CA ALA A 141 3.56 -22.39 -2.39
C ALA A 141 2.83 -22.95 -1.18
N ILE A 142 1.81 -22.23 -0.69
CA ILE A 142 1.05 -22.70 0.47
C ILE A 142 0.25 -23.94 0.12
N ALA A 143 -0.39 -23.97 -1.06
CA ALA A 143 -1.14 -25.11 -1.56
C ALA A 143 -0.27 -26.37 -1.70
N ALA A 144 0.93 -26.21 -2.28
CA ALA A 144 1.90 -27.30 -2.44
C ALA A 144 2.45 -27.83 -1.11
N ALA A 145 2.48 -27.00 -0.05
CA ALA A 145 3.02 -27.37 1.26
C ALA A 145 2.03 -28.16 2.15
N GLN A 146 0.76 -28.32 1.76
CA GLN A 146 -0.22 -29.05 2.55
C GLN A 146 -0.13 -30.57 2.34
N ASP A 147 -0.63 -31.35 3.29
CA ASP A 147 -0.72 -32.81 3.21
C ASP A 147 -2.17 -33.30 3.48
N PRO A 148 -2.92 -33.75 2.45
CA PRO A 148 -2.55 -33.71 1.03
C PRO A 148 -2.49 -32.28 0.46
N PRO A 149 -1.76 -32.03 -0.65
CA PRO A 149 -1.70 -30.72 -1.29
C PRO A 149 -3.09 -30.20 -1.67
N TRP A 150 -3.30 -28.90 -1.51
CA TRP A 150 -4.57 -28.28 -1.89
C TRP A 150 -4.74 -28.28 -3.41
N THR A 151 -5.93 -28.67 -3.85
CA THR A 151 -6.30 -28.56 -5.27
C THR A 151 -6.67 -27.13 -5.62
N PRO A 152 -6.54 -26.71 -6.89
CA PRO A 152 -6.98 -25.39 -7.34
C PRO A 152 -8.45 -25.08 -7.02
N ASP A 153 -9.29 -26.12 -6.93
CA ASP A 153 -10.73 -25.99 -6.66
C ASP A 153 -11.08 -25.73 -5.19
N ILE A 154 -10.10 -25.81 -4.27
CA ILE A 154 -10.34 -25.57 -2.84
C ILE A 154 -10.87 -24.15 -2.58
N ILE A 155 -10.49 -23.20 -3.45
CA ILE A 155 -11.01 -21.84 -3.43
C ILE A 155 -11.92 -21.65 -4.64
N SER A 156 -13.21 -21.59 -4.38
CA SER A 156 -14.19 -21.29 -5.42
C SER A 156 -14.03 -19.86 -5.96
N LEU A 157 -14.48 -19.61 -7.19
CA LEU A 157 -14.49 -18.27 -7.79
C LEU A 157 -15.16 -17.21 -6.89
N PRO A 158 -16.36 -17.43 -6.31
CA PRO A 158 -16.95 -16.47 -5.37
C PRO A 158 -16.11 -16.28 -4.10
N GLY A 159 -15.45 -17.35 -3.62
CA GLY A 159 -14.56 -17.29 -2.46
C GLY A 159 -13.34 -16.39 -2.73
N ALA A 160 -12.67 -16.59 -3.87
CA ALA A 160 -11.52 -15.79 -4.26
C ALA A 160 -11.91 -14.31 -4.49
N LEU A 161 -13.01 -14.07 -5.20
CA LEU A 161 -13.52 -12.71 -5.42
C LEU A 161 -13.90 -12.04 -4.08
N GLY A 162 -14.54 -12.78 -3.18
CA GLY A 162 -14.92 -12.32 -1.85
C GLY A 162 -13.74 -11.98 -0.95
N ALA A 163 -12.65 -12.75 -1.04
CA ALA A 163 -11.42 -12.50 -0.28
C ALA A 163 -10.74 -11.19 -0.72
N GLU A 164 -10.52 -11.00 -2.03
CA GLU A 164 -9.97 -9.75 -2.58
C GLU A 164 -10.88 -8.53 -2.32
N PHE A 165 -12.20 -8.73 -2.44
CA PHE A 165 -13.20 -7.71 -2.08
C PHE A 165 -13.06 -7.30 -0.61
N PHE A 166 -13.06 -8.26 0.31
CA PHE A 166 -13.06 -7.96 1.74
C PHE A 166 -11.73 -7.35 2.20
N ALA A 167 -10.61 -7.88 1.71
CA ALA A 167 -9.29 -7.35 1.99
C ALA A 167 -9.16 -5.89 1.53
N THR A 168 -9.62 -5.59 0.31
CA THR A 168 -9.55 -4.22 -0.23
C THR A 168 -10.60 -3.30 0.40
N PHE A 169 -11.74 -3.84 0.86
CA PHE A 169 -12.72 -3.13 1.68
C PHE A 169 -12.06 -2.60 2.96
N VAL A 170 -11.33 -3.45 3.69
CA VAL A 170 -10.61 -3.05 4.91
C VAL A 170 -9.55 -2.00 4.58
N LEU A 171 -8.76 -2.20 3.52
CA LEU A 171 -7.76 -1.22 3.08
C LEU A 171 -8.40 0.14 2.80
N ALA A 172 -9.45 0.19 1.97
CA ALA A 172 -10.09 1.45 1.60
C ALA A 172 -10.82 2.12 2.77
N LEU A 173 -11.42 1.35 3.67
CA LEU A 173 -12.00 1.87 4.90
C LEU A 173 -10.95 2.63 5.72
N VAL A 174 -9.76 2.05 5.91
CA VAL A 174 -8.64 2.70 6.60
C VAL A 174 -8.13 3.92 5.84
N VAL A 175 -7.94 3.82 4.51
CA VAL A 175 -7.50 4.96 3.68
C VAL A 175 -8.46 6.14 3.87
N PHE A 176 -9.78 5.90 3.73
CA PHE A 176 -10.79 6.95 3.87
C PHE A 176 -10.83 7.54 5.28
N ALA A 177 -10.64 6.71 6.31
CA ALA A 177 -10.54 7.13 7.69
C ALA A 177 -9.31 7.99 7.98
N ALA A 178 -8.18 7.62 7.38
CA ALA A 178 -6.89 8.22 7.66
C ALA A 178 -6.65 9.53 6.87
N ILE A 179 -7.36 9.75 5.75
CA ILE A 179 -7.34 11.03 5.02
C ILE A 179 -8.48 11.97 5.43
N GLU A 180 -9.31 11.59 6.41
CA GLU A 180 -10.42 12.40 6.89
C GLU A 180 -9.94 13.39 7.96
N ASN A 181 -9.87 14.68 7.61
CA ASN A 181 -9.41 15.73 8.53
C ASN A 181 -10.26 15.87 9.80
N ARG A 182 -11.52 15.43 9.75
CA ARG A 182 -12.44 15.43 10.91
C ARG A 182 -12.16 14.29 11.89
N ASN A 183 -11.44 13.24 11.46
CA ASN A 183 -11.13 12.11 12.31
C ASN A 183 -9.95 12.46 13.24
N ALA A 184 -10.22 12.58 14.54
CA ALA A 184 -9.18 12.89 15.53
C ALA A 184 -8.08 11.82 15.63
N PHE A 185 -8.36 10.59 15.19
CA PHE A 185 -7.39 9.49 15.12
C PHE A 185 -6.68 9.39 13.77
N ALA A 186 -6.97 10.28 12.80
CA ALA A 186 -6.22 10.32 11.55
C ALA A 186 -4.74 10.64 11.85
N PRO A 187 -3.79 9.85 11.30
CA PRO A 187 -2.38 10.02 11.60
C PRO A 187 -1.79 11.25 10.92
N SER A 188 -0.67 11.74 11.46
CA SER A 188 0.18 12.70 10.75
C SER A 188 0.78 12.06 9.49
N VAL A 189 1.18 12.87 8.50
CA VAL A 189 1.66 12.37 7.19
C VAL A 189 2.78 11.32 7.29
N PRO A 190 3.83 11.46 8.13
CA PRO A 190 4.84 10.42 8.26
C PRO A 190 4.30 9.13 8.89
N ILE A 191 3.39 9.23 9.86
CA ILE A 191 2.79 8.08 10.54
C ILE A 191 1.76 7.39 9.64
N PHE A 192 1.10 8.14 8.75
CA PHE A 192 0.17 7.61 7.76
C PHE A 192 0.81 6.52 6.90
N ALA A 193 2.03 6.76 6.39
CA ALA A 193 2.74 5.79 5.56
C ALA A 193 3.05 4.48 6.33
N LEU A 194 3.42 4.59 7.61
CA LEU A 194 3.68 3.44 8.47
C LEU A 194 2.40 2.64 8.75
N ILE A 195 1.32 3.30 9.15
CA ILE A 195 0.04 2.65 9.45
C ILE A 195 -0.51 1.93 8.21
N LEU A 196 -0.49 2.59 7.06
CA LEU A 196 -0.94 1.99 5.81
C LEU A 196 -0.08 0.78 5.43
N GLY A 197 1.24 0.86 5.61
CA GLY A 197 2.12 -0.28 5.47
C GLY A 197 1.71 -1.44 6.37
N LEU A 198 1.55 -1.21 7.67
CA LEU A 198 1.17 -2.24 8.64
C LEU A 198 -0.20 -2.88 8.33
N VAL A 199 -1.18 -2.08 7.88
CA VAL A 199 -2.48 -2.60 7.44
C VAL A 199 -2.34 -3.51 6.23
N VAL A 200 -1.56 -3.12 5.23
CA VAL A 200 -1.28 -3.98 4.08
C VAL A 200 -0.55 -5.25 4.50
N GLY A 201 0.48 -5.15 5.34
CA GLY A 201 1.21 -6.32 5.85
C GLY A 201 0.30 -7.28 6.63
N PHE A 202 -0.59 -6.76 7.46
CA PHE A 202 -1.59 -7.56 8.16
C PHE A 202 -2.55 -8.27 7.19
N ILE A 203 -3.03 -7.55 6.16
CA ILE A 203 -3.87 -8.14 5.11
C ILE A 203 -3.11 -9.26 4.39
N VAL A 204 -1.83 -9.07 4.05
CA VAL A 204 -0.99 -10.11 3.45
C VAL A 204 -0.92 -11.34 4.36
N ILE A 205 -0.66 -11.16 5.66
CA ILE A 205 -0.58 -12.29 6.60
C ILE A 205 -1.90 -13.07 6.66
N ALA A 206 -3.03 -12.37 6.67
CA ALA A 206 -4.34 -12.99 6.84
C ALA A 206 -4.92 -13.60 5.56
N GLU A 207 -4.69 -12.95 4.42
CA GLU A 207 -5.38 -13.26 3.16
C GLU A 207 -4.48 -13.99 2.17
N ALA A 208 -3.16 -13.78 2.19
CA ALA A 208 -2.29 -14.33 1.16
C ALA A 208 -2.30 -15.87 0.99
N PRO A 209 -2.67 -16.71 1.97
CA PRO A 209 -2.94 -18.13 1.72
C PRO A 209 -4.05 -18.40 0.68
N LEU A 210 -5.02 -17.48 0.60
CA LEU A 210 -6.20 -17.61 -0.25
C LEU A 210 -5.94 -17.06 -1.64
N THR A 211 -5.72 -15.75 -1.81
CA THR A 211 -5.59 -15.14 -3.14
C THR A 211 -4.32 -14.31 -3.32
N MET A 212 -3.40 -14.40 -2.37
CA MET A 212 -2.12 -13.67 -2.34
C MET A 212 -2.22 -12.16 -2.17
N ALA A 213 -3.35 -11.67 -1.69
CA ALA A 213 -3.61 -10.30 -1.27
C ALA A 213 -3.14 -9.28 -2.31
N ALA A 214 -3.62 -9.39 -3.55
CA ALA A 214 -3.27 -8.39 -4.56
C ALA A 214 -3.73 -7.02 -4.10
N ILE A 215 -5.00 -6.90 -3.69
CA ILE A 215 -5.70 -5.71 -3.18
C ILE A 215 -5.51 -4.43 -4.01
N ASN A 216 -4.93 -4.58 -5.20
CA ASN A 216 -4.39 -3.53 -6.05
C ASN A 216 -4.29 -4.05 -7.48
N PRO A 217 -5.17 -3.59 -8.38
CA PRO A 217 -5.17 -4.05 -9.76
C PRO A 217 -3.85 -3.81 -10.51
N ALA A 218 -3.11 -2.74 -10.23
CA ALA A 218 -1.84 -2.45 -10.91
C ALA A 218 -0.69 -3.33 -10.41
N ARG A 219 -0.71 -3.73 -9.12
CA ARG A 219 0.25 -4.66 -8.51
C ARG A 219 0.14 -6.08 -9.05
N ASP A 220 -0.98 -6.41 -9.69
CA ASP A 220 -1.21 -7.73 -10.27
C ASP A 220 -1.22 -7.67 -11.82
N LEU A 221 -2.04 -6.81 -12.42
CA LEU A 221 -2.17 -6.72 -13.88
C LEU A 221 -0.85 -6.31 -14.56
N GLY A 222 -0.10 -5.39 -13.97
CA GLY A 222 1.20 -4.96 -14.52
C GLY A 222 2.19 -6.12 -14.58
N PRO A 223 2.51 -6.77 -13.45
CA PRO A 223 3.36 -7.96 -13.45
C PRO A 223 2.84 -9.13 -14.30
N ARG A 224 1.53 -9.36 -14.39
CA ARG A 224 0.95 -10.35 -15.33
C ARG A 224 1.31 -10.07 -16.78
N ILE A 225 1.18 -8.83 -17.22
CA ILE A 225 1.58 -8.42 -18.58
C ILE A 225 3.06 -8.74 -18.80
N ALA A 226 3.93 -8.48 -17.83
CA ALA A 226 5.35 -8.80 -17.95
C ALA A 226 5.59 -10.32 -18.06
N ILE A 227 5.02 -11.14 -17.16
CA ILE A 227 5.28 -12.58 -17.17
C ILE A 227 4.69 -13.32 -18.37
N TYR A 228 3.64 -12.77 -19.01
CA TYR A 228 3.17 -13.26 -20.31
C TYR A 228 4.30 -13.26 -21.35
N PHE A 229 5.06 -12.15 -21.44
CA PHE A 229 6.20 -12.03 -22.37
C PHE A 229 7.48 -12.73 -21.89
N LEU A 230 7.63 -12.96 -20.57
CA LEU A 230 8.81 -13.64 -20.01
C LEU A 230 8.72 -15.18 -20.06
N GLY A 231 7.67 -15.72 -20.69
CA GLY A 231 7.54 -17.14 -21.02
C GLY A 231 6.55 -17.92 -20.16
N TRP A 232 5.92 -17.31 -19.15
CA TRP A 232 4.89 -17.99 -18.35
C TRP A 232 3.53 -18.09 -19.07
N GLY A 233 3.32 -17.31 -20.14
CA GLY A 233 2.20 -17.49 -21.07
C GLY A 233 0.84 -17.59 -20.38
N GLN A 234 0.25 -18.79 -20.42
CA GLN A 234 -1.10 -19.04 -19.91
C GLN A 234 -1.26 -18.83 -18.39
N MET A 235 -0.16 -18.92 -17.62
CA MET A 235 -0.17 -18.59 -16.19
C MET A 235 -0.53 -17.11 -15.95
N ALA A 236 -0.17 -16.24 -16.89
CA ALA A 236 -0.53 -14.83 -16.84
C ALA A 236 -1.97 -14.61 -17.29
N PHE A 237 -2.31 -15.10 -18.49
CA PHE A 237 -3.61 -14.94 -19.13
C PHE A 237 -4.02 -16.24 -19.86
N PRO A 238 -5.20 -16.82 -19.56
CA PRO A 238 -6.26 -16.30 -18.69
C PRO A 238 -6.00 -16.49 -17.17
N GLY A 239 -4.83 -17.02 -16.78
CA GLY A 239 -4.59 -17.50 -15.43
C GLY A 239 -4.92 -18.99 -15.31
N ILE A 240 -4.80 -19.54 -14.09
CA ILE A 240 -5.03 -20.96 -13.81
C ILE A 240 -6.14 -21.19 -12.80
N GLY A 241 -6.71 -22.39 -12.83
CA GLY A 241 -7.74 -22.83 -11.89
C GLY A 241 -9.06 -22.06 -12.06
N ASN A 242 -9.83 -21.99 -10.97
CA ASN A 242 -11.14 -21.32 -10.95
C ASN A 242 -11.07 -19.80 -10.77
N ALA A 243 -9.86 -19.24 -10.65
CA ALA A 243 -9.61 -17.83 -10.40
C ALA A 243 -8.95 -17.17 -11.63
N PRO A 244 -9.74 -16.70 -12.61
CA PRO A 244 -9.21 -16.00 -13.78
C PRO A 244 -8.56 -14.67 -13.38
N TRP A 245 -7.59 -14.21 -14.17
CA TRP A 245 -6.80 -12.99 -13.91
C TRP A 245 -7.60 -11.73 -13.51
N TRP A 246 -8.85 -11.61 -13.94
CA TRP A 246 -9.65 -10.42 -13.70
C TRP A 246 -10.13 -10.29 -12.25
N ILE A 247 -10.08 -11.36 -11.43
CA ILE A 247 -10.56 -11.29 -10.04
C ILE A 247 -9.76 -10.28 -9.21
N TRP A 248 -8.45 -10.15 -9.46
CA TRP A 248 -7.54 -9.21 -8.81
C TRP A 248 -7.70 -7.77 -9.31
N THR A 249 -8.57 -7.56 -10.31
CA THR A 249 -9.01 -6.23 -10.75
C THR A 249 -10.41 -5.91 -10.22
N VAL A 250 -11.36 -6.81 -10.43
CA VAL A 250 -12.77 -6.60 -10.08
C VAL A 250 -12.98 -6.65 -8.57
N GLY A 251 -12.46 -7.68 -7.90
CA GLY A 251 -12.58 -7.86 -6.44
C GLY A 251 -12.09 -6.63 -5.69
N PRO A 252 -10.84 -6.19 -5.90
CA PRO A 252 -10.32 -5.01 -5.22
C PRO A 252 -11.08 -3.73 -5.53
N THR A 253 -11.48 -3.51 -6.78
CA THR A 253 -12.20 -2.29 -7.16
C THR A 253 -13.57 -2.23 -6.46
N LEU A 254 -14.32 -3.32 -6.45
CA LEU A 254 -15.60 -3.40 -5.73
C LEU A 254 -15.41 -3.24 -4.22
N GLY A 255 -14.39 -3.90 -3.67
CA GLY A 255 -14.03 -3.81 -2.25
C GLY A 255 -13.70 -2.38 -1.84
N ALA A 256 -12.86 -1.70 -2.61
CA ALA A 256 -12.45 -0.33 -2.32
C ALA A 256 -13.63 0.66 -2.34
N VAL A 257 -14.51 0.52 -3.33
CA VAL A 257 -15.73 1.35 -3.41
C VAL A 257 -16.64 1.09 -2.22
N ALA A 258 -16.84 -0.17 -1.82
CA ALA A 258 -17.63 -0.53 -0.65
C ALA A 258 -17.00 0.00 0.65
N GLY A 259 -15.68 -0.12 0.82
CA GLY A 259 -14.95 0.34 2.00
C GLY A 259 -15.00 1.86 2.17
N GLY A 260 -14.77 2.60 1.07
CA GLY A 260 -14.95 4.05 1.06
C GLY A 260 -16.41 4.45 1.36
N GLY A 261 -17.39 3.71 0.86
CA GLY A 261 -18.81 3.94 1.12
C GLY A 261 -19.19 3.70 2.57
N ALA A 262 -18.67 2.64 3.19
CA ALA A 262 -18.84 2.37 4.61
C ALA A 262 -18.28 3.52 5.47
N TRP A 263 -17.11 4.07 5.12
CA TRP A 263 -16.61 5.27 5.79
C TRP A 263 -17.57 6.46 5.58
N VAL A 264 -17.88 6.80 4.33
CA VAL A 264 -18.63 8.02 3.99
C VAL A 264 -20.05 8.00 4.59
N PHE A 265 -20.76 6.88 4.48
CA PHE A 265 -22.19 6.81 4.80
C PHE A 265 -22.52 6.21 6.17
N LEU A 266 -21.58 5.51 6.82
CA LEU A 266 -21.83 4.90 8.12
C LEU A 266 -21.02 5.59 9.22
N LEU A 267 -19.69 5.64 9.10
CA LEU A 267 -18.81 6.07 10.19
C LEU A 267 -18.50 7.58 10.16
N GLY A 268 -17.92 8.06 9.06
CA GLY A 268 -17.45 9.44 8.89
C GLY A 268 -18.56 10.49 8.85
N ARG A 269 -19.81 10.10 8.62
CA ARG A 269 -20.99 10.99 8.70
C ARG A 269 -21.24 11.55 10.10
N TRP A 270 -20.79 10.84 11.15
CA TRP A 270 -20.98 11.26 12.53
C TRP A 270 -19.88 12.18 13.03
N LEU A 271 -18.80 12.35 12.26
CA LEU A 271 -17.69 13.22 12.62
C LEU A 271 -18.05 14.68 12.34
N THR A 272 -17.95 15.50 13.38
CA THR A 272 -18.02 16.95 13.29
C THR A 272 -16.65 17.53 12.90
N ALA A 273 -16.63 18.79 12.45
CA ALA A 273 -15.37 19.49 12.24
C ALA A 273 -14.54 19.47 13.52
N ARG A 274 -13.23 19.21 13.38
CA ARG A 274 -12.30 19.32 14.51
C ARG A 274 -12.32 20.78 14.98
N PRO A 275 -12.49 21.06 16.28
CA PRO A 275 -12.31 22.43 16.78
C PRO A 275 -10.94 22.90 16.33
N GLU A 276 -10.84 24.09 15.75
CA GLU A 276 -9.55 24.70 15.48
C GLU A 276 -8.77 24.67 16.79
N ALA A 277 -7.56 24.11 16.76
CA ALA A 277 -6.67 24.26 17.91
C ALA A 277 -6.59 25.77 18.16
N PRO A 278 -6.78 26.25 19.40
CA PRO A 278 -6.59 27.65 19.70
C PRO A 278 -5.26 28.04 19.08
N GLU A 279 -5.31 28.95 18.12
CA GLU A 279 -4.14 29.62 17.55
C GLU A 279 -3.24 29.88 18.73
N ALA A 280 -2.06 29.24 18.77
CA ALA A 280 -1.22 29.12 19.96
C ALA A 280 -1.31 30.44 20.70
N ALA A 281 -2.00 30.41 21.87
CA ALA A 281 -2.37 31.61 22.61
C ALA A 281 -1.15 32.52 22.59
N GLY A 282 -1.36 33.72 22.03
CA GLY A 282 -0.30 34.63 21.65
C GLY A 282 0.78 34.67 22.69
N THR A 283 2.01 34.89 22.23
CA THR A 283 3.19 35.29 23.00
C THR A 283 2.90 36.43 23.98
N GLU A 284 2.20 36.10 25.06
CA GLU A 284 2.09 36.75 26.35
C GLU A 284 2.61 35.72 27.36
N ALA A 285 3.80 35.18 27.09
CA ALA A 285 4.73 34.90 28.19
C ALA A 285 5.20 36.27 28.66
N GLU A 286 4.32 36.90 29.44
CA GLU A 286 4.55 38.03 30.32
C GLU A 286 5.96 37.92 30.90
N GLU A 287 6.69 39.04 30.80
CA GLU A 287 8.01 39.26 31.36
C GLU A 287 8.15 38.59 32.73
N LEU A 288 8.77 37.41 32.75
CA LEU A 288 9.51 36.98 33.94
C LEU A 288 10.68 37.95 34.04
N GLU A 289 10.46 39.06 34.74
CA GLU A 289 11.51 39.93 35.28
C GLU A 289 12.62 39.02 35.81
N VAL A 290 13.73 39.00 35.10
CA VAL A 290 14.95 38.36 35.57
C VAL A 290 15.43 39.21 36.74
N PRO A 291 15.44 38.71 37.99
CA PRO A 291 16.01 39.48 39.08
C PRO A 291 17.51 39.59 38.82
N THR A 292 18.01 40.80 38.60
CA THR A 292 19.44 41.06 38.49
C THR A 292 20.16 40.57 39.75
N PRO A 293 21.20 39.73 39.64
CA PRO A 293 21.96 39.28 40.81
C PRO A 293 22.87 40.40 41.32
N GLY A 294 22.70 40.79 42.59
CA GLY A 294 23.75 41.44 43.38
C GLY A 294 23.88 42.96 43.24
N GLY A 295 23.02 43.69 43.95
CA GLY A 295 23.30 45.05 44.41
C GLY A 295 23.75 45.03 45.87
N ASP A 296 24.94 45.55 46.12
CA ASP A 296 25.71 45.65 47.37
C ASP A 296 24.90 46.17 48.60
N PRO A 297 25.01 45.59 49.81
CA PRO A 297 24.36 46.12 51.00
C PRO A 297 25.16 47.31 51.55
N GLY A 298 24.88 48.51 51.05
CA GLY A 298 25.59 49.72 51.45
C GLY A 298 24.73 50.97 51.46
N THR A 299 24.61 51.57 52.64
CA THR A 299 24.20 52.95 52.95
C THR A 299 22.71 53.26 53.12
N THR A 300 22.32 53.19 54.39
CA THR A 300 21.30 54.05 55.02
C THR A 300 21.59 55.54 54.77
N SER A 301 20.61 56.30 54.27
CA SER A 301 20.52 57.72 54.61
C SER A 301 19.07 58.16 54.74
N VAL A 302 18.89 59.03 55.73
CA VAL A 302 17.67 59.37 56.44
C VAL A 302 16.94 60.50 55.72
N SER A 303 15.62 60.50 55.83
CA SER A 303 14.76 61.61 55.44
C SER A 303 15.13 62.88 56.22
N GLU A 304 15.44 63.97 55.52
CA GLU A 304 15.25 65.32 56.06
C GLU A 304 14.14 66.04 55.30
N ARG A 305 13.28 66.67 56.09
CA ARG A 305 12.13 67.47 55.67
C ARG A 305 12.62 68.87 55.30
N GLY A 306 12.00 69.43 54.26
CA GLY A 306 11.45 70.78 54.33
C GLY A 306 12.37 71.96 54.04
N ARG A 307 11.92 72.71 53.02
CA ARG A 307 12.23 74.09 52.61
C ARG A 307 13.42 74.27 51.68
#